data_AF-A0A5N5D6A6-F1
#
_entry.id   AF-A0A5N5D6A6-F1
#
_cell.length_a   1.000
_cell.length_b   1.000
_cell.length_c   1.000
_cell.angle_alpha   90.00
_cell.angle_beta   90.00
_cell.angle_gamma   90.00
#
_symmetry.space_group_name_H-M   'P 1'
#
loop_
_entity.id
_entity.type
_entity.pdbx_description
1 polymer ?
#
loop_
_entity_poly.entity_id
_entity_poly.type
_entity_poly.pdbx_seq_one_letter_code
_entity_poly.pdbx_strand_id
1 'polypeptide(L)'
;MPSLRTSEPSILIGLQYRGHLSLGEHRARLGFAAYHWSIVITPATGARSEFHRFDVTDGIVLDDAGTDVNPDRDWIFRRQTSSSLLEITRYLGAVRVGKICAGRMVEGEEEELMRFFETVPLPRRESAGEGEGEEEEGPKENCVTWARSALKALDAAAWCRLAEQPLDLDALMEFALRHGDTRIGDLVTTPDVVDYARGENKRGGAVGALVGYVKRLRGSS
;
A
#
# COMPACT_ATOMS: atom_id res chain seq x y z
N MET A 1 -25.87 29.60 1.92
CA MET A 1 -25.47 28.40 2.68
C MET A 1 -24.20 27.85 2.04
N PRO A 2 -23.10 27.65 2.77
CA PRO A 2 -21.93 27.00 2.20
C PRO A 2 -22.27 25.51 2.02
N SER A 3 -22.21 25.05 0.77
CA SER A 3 -22.25 23.62 0.44
C SER A 3 -21.15 22.92 1.25
N LEU A 4 -21.56 21.94 2.08
CA LEU A 4 -20.64 20.98 2.68
C LEU A 4 -19.97 20.25 1.52
N ARG A 5 -18.75 20.64 1.16
CA ARG A 5 -17.95 19.90 0.19
C ARG A 5 -17.63 18.55 0.83
N THR A 6 -18.29 17.50 0.38
CA THR A 6 -17.89 16.13 0.69
C THR A 6 -16.45 15.93 0.20
N SER A 7 -15.59 15.33 1.01
CA SER A 7 -14.22 15.03 0.58
C SER A 7 -14.25 13.82 -0.35
N GLU A 8 -13.42 13.82 -1.38
CA GLU A 8 -13.24 12.68 -2.27
C GLU A 8 -12.78 11.40 -1.52
N PRO A 9 -13.15 10.19 -2.01
CA PRO A 9 -12.58 8.94 -1.54
C PRO A 9 -11.05 8.95 -1.63
N SER A 10 -10.37 8.42 -0.61
CA SER A 10 -8.91 8.32 -0.60
C SER A 10 -8.44 6.93 -1.00
N ILE A 11 -7.28 6.88 -1.63
CA ILE A 11 -6.57 5.64 -1.97
C ILE A 11 -5.42 5.50 -0.98
N LEU A 12 -5.40 4.39 -0.25
CA LEU A 12 -4.37 4.08 0.73
C LEU A 12 -3.63 2.79 0.37
N ILE A 13 -2.36 2.71 0.75
CA ILE A 13 -1.67 1.45 0.99
C ILE A 13 -1.90 1.07 2.44
N GLY A 14 -2.63 -0.01 2.69
CA GLY A 14 -2.76 -0.61 4.02
C GLY A 14 -1.63 -1.61 4.28
N LEU A 15 -1.07 -1.56 5.50
CA LEU A 15 -0.07 -2.49 6.00
C LEU A 15 -0.67 -3.32 7.13
N GLN A 16 -0.48 -4.63 7.07
CA GLN A 16 -0.88 -5.54 8.14
C GLN A 16 0.32 -6.30 8.71
N TYR A 17 0.31 -6.44 10.03
CA TYR A 17 1.32 -7.16 10.80
C TYR A 17 1.24 -8.66 10.53
N ARG A 18 2.37 -9.29 10.19
CA ARG A 18 2.46 -10.73 9.87
C ARG A 18 3.03 -11.57 11.02
N GLY A 19 2.89 -11.11 12.26
CA GLY A 19 3.43 -11.84 13.41
C GLY A 19 4.97 -11.80 13.43
N HIS A 20 5.59 -12.93 13.72
CA HIS A 20 7.05 -13.08 13.76
C HIS A 20 7.75 -12.66 12.46
N LEU A 21 7.06 -12.74 11.31
CA LEU A 21 7.61 -12.32 10.02
C LEU A 21 7.90 -10.81 9.94
N SER A 22 7.19 -9.99 10.73
CA SER A 22 7.38 -8.54 10.77
C SER A 22 8.37 -8.07 11.83
N LEU A 23 9.07 -8.99 12.51
CA LEU A 23 9.96 -8.67 13.62
C LEU A 23 11.40 -9.15 13.40
N GLY A 24 12.34 -8.46 14.05
CA GLY A 24 13.74 -8.89 14.16
C GLY A 24 14.40 -9.27 12.83
N GLU A 25 15.10 -10.40 12.83
CA GLU A 25 15.82 -10.91 11.66
C GLU A 25 14.89 -11.25 10.49
N HIS A 26 13.65 -11.68 10.76
CA HIS A 26 12.68 -11.94 9.69
C HIS A 26 12.31 -10.66 8.94
N ARG A 27 12.08 -9.55 9.66
CA ARG A 27 11.87 -8.25 9.03
C ARG A 27 13.08 -7.81 8.21
N ALA A 28 14.29 -7.97 8.74
CA ALA A 28 15.50 -7.60 8.01
C ALA A 28 15.64 -8.41 6.71
N ARG A 29 15.39 -9.72 6.77
CA ARG A 29 15.51 -10.64 5.63
C ARG A 29 14.40 -10.47 4.58
N LEU A 30 13.15 -10.29 5.01
CA LEU A 30 11.99 -10.25 4.12
C LEU A 30 11.76 -8.87 3.48
N GLY A 31 12.35 -7.81 4.02
CA GLY A 31 12.19 -6.45 3.50
C GLY A 31 10.71 -6.06 3.42
N PHE A 32 10.23 -5.68 2.23
CA PHE A 32 8.83 -5.33 2.01
C PHE A 32 7.86 -6.46 2.38
N ALA A 33 8.21 -7.72 2.13
CA ALA A 33 7.35 -8.88 2.39
C ALA A 33 7.21 -9.21 3.89
N ALA A 34 7.90 -8.48 4.77
CA ALA A 34 7.73 -8.58 6.22
C ALA A 34 6.33 -8.15 6.67
N TYR A 35 5.65 -7.30 5.90
CA TYR A 35 4.26 -6.91 6.10
C TYR A 35 3.37 -7.47 5.00
N HIS A 36 2.08 -7.57 5.27
CA HIS A 36 1.09 -7.78 4.22
C HIS A 36 0.67 -6.42 3.67
N TRP A 37 0.45 -6.36 2.36
CA TRP A 37 0.14 -5.12 1.65
C TRP A 37 -1.23 -5.24 1.01
N SER A 38 -2.03 -4.18 1.13
CA SER A 38 -3.35 -4.08 0.52
C SER A 38 -3.57 -2.68 -0.03
N ILE A 39 -4.41 -2.55 -1.05
CA ILE A 39 -4.96 -1.25 -1.45
C ILE A 39 -6.29 -1.05 -0.72
N VAL A 40 -6.45 0.10 -0.06
CA VAL A 40 -7.68 0.43 0.67
C VAL A 40 -8.29 1.70 0.08
N ILE A 41 -9.56 1.62 -0.30
CA ILE A 41 -10.37 2.76 -0.72
C ILE A 41 -11.23 3.19 0.46
N THR A 42 -11.07 4.45 0.89
CA THR A 42 -11.89 5.02 1.97
C THR A 42 -13.17 5.62 1.42
N PRO A 43 -14.27 5.59 2.17
CA PRO A 43 -15.47 6.34 1.79
C PRO A 43 -15.17 7.84 1.73
N ALA A 44 -15.96 8.56 0.93
CA ALA A 44 -16.01 10.02 0.98
C ALA A 44 -16.47 10.49 2.38
N THR A 45 -15.92 11.60 2.89
CA THR A 45 -16.33 12.11 4.21
C THR A 45 -17.81 12.47 4.18
N GLY A 46 -18.59 11.89 5.10
CA GLY A 46 -20.04 12.07 5.19
C GLY A 46 -20.87 11.06 4.38
N ALA A 47 -20.24 10.16 3.62
CA ALA A 47 -20.92 9.03 3.00
C ALA A 47 -21.09 7.88 4.00
N ARG A 48 -22.22 7.16 3.93
CA ARG A 48 -22.48 5.93 4.70
C ARG A 48 -21.82 4.68 4.08
N SER A 49 -20.71 4.84 3.36
CA SER A 49 -20.07 3.77 2.60
C SER A 49 -18.97 3.09 3.42
N GLU A 50 -18.69 1.82 3.09
CA GLU A 50 -17.68 0.98 3.72
C GLU A 50 -16.28 1.28 3.17
N PHE A 51 -15.25 0.90 3.94
CA PHE A 51 -13.89 0.80 3.42
C PHE A 51 -13.79 -0.44 2.56
N HIS A 52 -13.19 -0.32 1.38
CA HIS A 52 -12.92 -1.46 0.49
C HIS A 52 -11.44 -1.78 0.51
N ARG A 53 -11.08 -2.99 0.93
CA ARG A 53 -9.72 -3.52 0.94
C ARG A 53 -9.57 -4.54 -0.18
N PHE A 54 -8.52 -4.36 -0.96
CA PHE A 54 -8.12 -5.25 -2.04
C PHE A 54 -6.71 -5.78 -1.77
N ASP A 55 -6.53 -7.09 -1.81
CA ASP A 55 -5.22 -7.72 -1.69
C ASP A 55 -5.16 -9.09 -2.37
N VAL A 56 -3.99 -9.72 -2.28
CA VAL A 56 -3.80 -11.12 -2.66
C VAL A 56 -3.18 -11.91 -1.51
N THR A 57 -3.55 -13.18 -1.39
CA THR A 57 -3.02 -14.10 -0.37
C THR A 57 -2.80 -15.48 -0.96
N ASP A 58 -1.72 -16.15 -0.57
CA ASP A 58 -1.46 -17.59 -0.75
C ASP A 58 -1.76 -18.39 0.52
N GLY A 59 -2.12 -17.70 1.61
CA GLY A 59 -2.45 -18.31 2.89
C GLY A 59 -3.80 -19.05 2.92
N ILE A 60 -4.10 -19.58 4.11
CA ILE A 60 -5.38 -20.23 4.42
C ILE A 60 -6.53 -19.24 4.19
N VAL A 61 -7.54 -19.70 3.46
CA VAL A 61 -8.82 -19.02 3.29
C VAL A 61 -9.89 -19.96 3.78
N LEU A 62 -10.65 -19.55 4.78
CA LEU A 62 -11.72 -20.38 5.35
C LEU A 62 -13.06 -19.96 4.74
N ASP A 63 -13.90 -20.93 4.38
CA ASP A 63 -15.32 -20.69 4.11
C ASP A 63 -16.12 -20.49 5.41
N ASP A 64 -17.43 -20.25 5.28
CA ASP A 64 -18.34 -20.08 6.43
C ASP A 64 -18.43 -21.32 7.33
N ALA A 65 -18.08 -22.49 6.81
CA ALA A 65 -18.02 -23.75 7.57
C ALA A 65 -16.66 -23.97 8.25
N GLY A 66 -15.69 -23.08 8.03
CA GLY A 66 -14.32 -23.19 8.55
C GLY A 66 -13.42 -24.15 7.75
N THR A 67 -13.81 -24.51 6.52
CA THR A 67 -13.03 -25.35 5.62
C THR A 67 -12.00 -24.50 4.87
N ASP A 68 -10.75 -24.98 4.81
CA ASP A 68 -9.73 -24.34 3.99
C ASP A 68 -10.03 -24.52 2.50
N VAL A 69 -10.47 -23.45 1.85
CA VAL A 69 -10.77 -23.41 0.42
C VAL A 69 -9.54 -23.06 -0.44
N ASN A 70 -8.37 -22.87 0.18
CA ASN A 70 -7.09 -22.69 -0.53
C ASN A 70 -6.03 -23.72 -0.10
N PRO A 71 -6.31 -25.03 -0.23
CA PRO A 71 -5.39 -26.08 0.24
C PRO A 71 -4.05 -26.08 -0.51
N ASP A 72 -4.07 -25.73 -1.80
CA ASP A 72 -2.89 -25.72 -2.67
C ASP A 72 -2.04 -24.46 -2.54
N ARG A 73 -2.47 -23.51 -1.69
CA ARG A 73 -1.79 -22.23 -1.45
C ARG A 73 -1.60 -21.42 -2.72
N ASP A 74 -2.60 -21.45 -3.60
CA ASP A 74 -2.60 -20.63 -4.79
C ASP A 74 -2.84 -19.16 -4.40
N TRP A 75 -2.31 -18.24 -5.21
CA TRP A 75 -2.57 -16.83 -5.03
C TRP A 75 -4.04 -16.54 -5.31
N ILE A 76 -4.73 -15.99 -4.32
CA ILE A 76 -6.14 -15.61 -4.39
C ILE A 76 -6.26 -14.10 -4.23
N PHE A 77 -6.90 -13.44 -5.20
CA PHE A 77 -7.36 -12.07 -5.04
C PHE A 77 -8.56 -11.99 -4.10
N ARG A 78 -8.56 -11.00 -3.21
CA ARG A 78 -9.65 -10.79 -2.26
C ARG A 78 -10.10 -9.34 -2.26
N ARG A 79 -11.42 -9.18 -2.21
CA ARG A 79 -12.09 -7.96 -1.76
C ARG A 79 -12.66 -8.21 -0.37
N GLN A 80 -12.40 -7.29 0.54
CA GLN A 80 -12.98 -7.30 1.89
C GLN A 80 -13.55 -5.92 2.19
N THR A 81 -14.64 -5.85 2.94
CA THR A 81 -15.19 -4.57 3.40
C THR A 81 -15.10 -4.45 4.92
N SER A 82 -15.04 -3.22 5.41
CA SER A 82 -15.05 -2.92 6.84
C SER A 82 -15.67 -1.55 7.12
N SER A 83 -16.18 -1.35 8.34
CA SER A 83 -16.74 -0.05 8.76
C SER A 83 -15.64 0.94 9.14
N SER A 84 -14.44 0.45 9.45
CA SER A 84 -13.26 1.27 9.76
C SER A 84 -11.95 0.57 9.39
N LEU A 85 -10.84 1.32 9.37
CA LEU A 85 -9.49 0.75 9.21
C LEU A 85 -9.10 -0.18 10.37
N LEU A 86 -9.58 0.10 11.58
CA LEU A 86 -9.23 -0.67 12.78
C LEU A 86 -9.87 -2.07 12.80
N GLU A 87 -10.95 -2.27 12.04
CA GLU A 87 -11.58 -3.59 11.87
C GLU A 87 -10.81 -4.50 10.91
N ILE A 88 -9.86 -3.94 10.14
CA ILE A 88 -9.01 -4.72 9.26
C ILE A 88 -8.12 -5.64 10.11
N THR A 89 -8.22 -6.95 9.89
CA THR A 89 -7.45 -7.94 10.66
C THR A 89 -5.95 -7.66 10.61
N ARG A 90 -5.33 -7.57 11.79
CA ARG A 90 -3.89 -7.27 11.98
C ARG A 90 -3.47 -5.93 11.37
N TYR A 91 -4.38 -4.97 11.26
CA TYR A 91 -4.07 -3.62 10.83
C TYR A 91 -2.91 -3.02 11.64
N LEU A 92 -1.94 -2.45 10.92
CA LEU A 92 -0.77 -1.78 11.51
C LEU A 92 -0.78 -0.28 11.23
N GLY A 93 -1.09 0.10 9.99
CA GLY A 93 -1.11 1.49 9.56
C GLY A 93 -1.40 1.60 8.07
N ALA A 94 -1.53 2.81 7.58
CA ALA A 94 -1.74 3.06 6.16
C ALA A 94 -1.04 4.33 5.66
N VAL A 95 -0.71 4.32 4.38
CA VAL A 95 -0.18 5.50 3.67
C VAL A 95 -1.21 5.96 2.66
N ARG A 96 -1.67 7.20 2.75
CA ARG A 96 -2.51 7.83 1.73
C ARG A 96 -1.66 8.19 0.52
N VAL A 97 -2.01 7.65 -0.63
CA VAL A 97 -1.23 7.76 -1.87
C VAL A 97 -1.98 8.46 -2.99
N GLY A 98 -3.26 8.76 -2.80
CA GLY A 98 -4.07 9.41 -3.82
C GLY A 98 -5.52 9.55 -3.42
N LYS A 99 -6.33 9.97 -4.38
CA LYS A 99 -7.77 10.13 -4.26
C LYS A 99 -8.47 9.70 -5.54
N ILE A 100 -9.73 9.33 -5.43
CA ILE A 100 -10.60 9.11 -6.58
C ILE A 100 -11.25 10.44 -6.96
N CYS A 101 -11.20 10.82 -8.24
CA CYS A 101 -11.68 12.12 -8.71
C CYS A 101 -13.21 12.24 -8.60
N ALA A 102 -13.70 13.36 -8.04
CA ALA A 102 -15.14 13.61 -7.90
C ALA A 102 -15.92 13.53 -9.22
N GLY A 103 -17.14 12.98 -9.18
CA GLY A 103 -18.04 12.88 -10.34
C GLY A 103 -17.65 11.80 -11.36
N ARG A 104 -16.52 11.12 -11.14
CA ARG A 104 -16.21 9.84 -11.81
C ARG A 104 -16.74 8.65 -11.05
N MET A 105 -17.28 8.89 -9.84
CA MET A 105 -17.82 7.84 -8.99
C MET A 105 -19.34 7.98 -8.67
N VAL A 106 -20.18 7.10 -9.20
CA VAL A 106 -21.63 6.90 -9.04
C VAL A 106 -21.92 5.66 -8.16
N GLU A 107 -23.12 5.60 -7.57
CA GLU A 107 -23.65 4.45 -6.83
C GLU A 107 -23.54 3.14 -7.64
N GLY A 108 -22.84 2.11 -7.13
CA GLY A 108 -22.62 0.80 -7.79
C GLY A 108 -21.17 0.48 -8.22
N GLU A 109 -20.23 1.42 -8.11
CA GLU A 109 -18.85 1.25 -8.61
C GLU A 109 -17.90 0.46 -7.72
N GLU A 110 -18.36 -0.01 -6.58
CA GLU A 110 -17.58 -0.97 -5.80
C GLU A 110 -17.27 -2.22 -6.64
N GLU A 111 -18.19 -2.59 -7.54
CA GLU A 111 -18.00 -3.64 -8.55
C GLU A 111 -17.04 -3.21 -9.68
N GLU A 112 -16.96 -1.92 -10.01
CA GLU A 112 -15.97 -1.42 -10.97
C GLU A 112 -14.56 -1.40 -10.39
N LEU A 113 -14.42 -0.97 -9.12
CA LEU A 113 -13.16 -1.07 -8.39
C LEU A 113 -12.71 -2.52 -8.26
N MET A 114 -13.63 -3.43 -7.93
CA MET A 114 -13.35 -4.86 -7.88
C MET A 114 -12.86 -5.37 -9.23
N ARG A 115 -13.63 -5.15 -10.31
CA ARG A 115 -13.25 -5.56 -11.67
C ARG A 115 -11.91 -4.97 -12.09
N PHE A 116 -11.63 -3.71 -11.73
CA PHE A 116 -10.34 -3.08 -11.99
C PHE A 116 -9.20 -3.83 -11.30
N PHE A 117 -9.30 -4.10 -10.00
CA PHE A 117 -8.24 -4.79 -9.26
C PHE A 117 -8.12 -6.28 -9.63
N GLU A 118 -9.19 -6.92 -10.09
CA GLU A 118 -9.16 -8.28 -10.65
C GLU A 118 -8.31 -8.39 -11.92
N THR A 119 -8.17 -7.29 -12.69
CA THR A 119 -7.28 -7.28 -13.87
C THR A 119 -5.79 -7.20 -13.52
N VAL A 120 -5.44 -6.91 -12.26
CA VAL A 120 -4.04 -6.84 -11.83
C VAL A 120 -3.49 -8.27 -11.74
N PRO A 121 -2.39 -8.60 -12.45
CA PRO A 121 -1.85 -9.95 -12.44
C PRO A 121 -1.54 -10.46 -11.04
N LEU A 122 -2.00 -11.66 -10.73
CA LEU A 122 -1.64 -12.37 -9.51
C LEU A 122 -0.13 -12.68 -9.50
N PRO A 123 0.51 -12.73 -8.32
CA PRO A 123 1.90 -13.15 -8.23
C PRO A 123 2.09 -14.56 -8.83
N ARG A 124 3.19 -14.78 -9.53
CA ARG A 124 3.56 -16.12 -10.00
C ARG A 124 3.93 -17.00 -8.82
N ARG A 125 3.37 -18.20 -8.80
CA ARG A 125 3.76 -19.24 -7.87
C ARG A 125 5.18 -19.70 -8.21
N GLU A 126 6.00 -19.93 -7.18
CA GLU A 126 7.27 -20.62 -7.37
C GLU A 126 6.92 -22.04 -7.82
N SER A 127 7.28 -22.40 -9.06
CA SER A 127 7.09 -23.74 -9.58
C SER A 127 7.78 -24.71 -8.61
N ALA A 128 7.03 -25.60 -7.96
CA ALA A 128 7.64 -26.73 -7.30
C ALA A 128 8.33 -27.54 -8.41
N GLY A 129 9.65 -27.63 -8.38
CA GLY A 129 10.43 -28.33 -9.38
C GLY A 129 10.00 -29.79 -9.49
N GLU A 130 9.12 -30.08 -10.43
CA GLU A 130 8.82 -31.41 -10.93
C GLU A 130 9.00 -31.38 -12.45
N GLY A 131 10.26 -31.28 -12.86
CA GLY A 131 10.65 -31.31 -14.26
C GLY A 131 12.14 -31.04 -14.37
N GLU A 132 12.92 -32.08 -14.67
CA GLU A 132 14.29 -31.95 -15.14
C GLU A 132 14.27 -31.18 -16.47
N GLY A 133 14.35 -29.85 -16.40
CA GLY A 133 14.31 -28.98 -17.56
C GLY A 133 14.26 -27.53 -17.12
N GLU A 134 15.42 -26.89 -17.15
CA GLU A 134 15.64 -25.43 -17.06
C GLU A 134 14.73 -24.72 -16.06
N GLU A 135 15.17 -24.68 -14.80
CA GLU A 135 14.66 -23.78 -13.77
C GLU A 135 14.62 -22.35 -14.32
N GLU A 136 13.45 -21.85 -14.73
CA GLU A 136 13.25 -20.41 -14.87
C GLU A 136 13.30 -19.82 -13.45
N GLU A 137 14.52 -19.52 -12.99
CA GLU A 137 14.81 -18.78 -11.75
C GLU A 137 14.28 -17.33 -11.85
N GLY A 138 12.96 -17.19 -11.86
CA GLY A 138 12.30 -15.90 -11.69
C GLY A 138 12.40 -15.41 -10.25
N PRO A 139 12.40 -14.08 -10.02
CA PRO A 139 12.35 -13.56 -8.66
C PRO A 139 11.06 -14.02 -7.95
N LYS A 140 11.18 -14.49 -6.70
CA LYS A 140 10.02 -14.90 -5.89
C LYS A 140 9.00 -13.77 -5.77
N GLU A 141 7.79 -14.01 -6.25
CA GLU A 141 6.70 -13.02 -6.21
C GLU A 141 5.82 -13.22 -4.97
N ASN A 142 5.19 -12.13 -4.49
CA ASN A 142 4.34 -12.15 -3.29
C ASN A 142 3.31 -11.00 -3.33
N CYS A 143 2.58 -10.78 -2.22
CA CYS A 143 1.57 -9.71 -2.14
C CYS A 143 2.13 -8.29 -2.39
N VAL A 144 3.43 -8.07 -2.17
CA VAL A 144 4.11 -6.81 -2.53
C VAL A 144 4.20 -6.65 -4.05
N THR A 145 4.47 -7.75 -4.78
CA THR A 145 4.49 -7.74 -6.25
C THR A 145 3.14 -7.31 -6.81
N TRP A 146 2.05 -7.88 -6.28
CA TRP A 146 0.70 -7.48 -6.67
C TRP A 146 0.40 -6.01 -6.30
N ALA A 147 0.75 -5.58 -5.08
CA ALA A 147 0.52 -4.19 -4.66
C ALA A 147 1.26 -3.18 -5.55
N ARG A 148 2.51 -3.49 -5.94
CA ARG A 148 3.28 -2.71 -6.91
C ARG A 148 2.57 -2.63 -8.26
N SER A 149 2.06 -3.74 -8.78
CA SER A 149 1.30 -3.78 -10.03
C SER A 149 -0.02 -2.99 -9.93
N ALA A 150 -0.72 -3.09 -8.81
CA ALA A 150 -1.95 -2.34 -8.56
C ALA A 150 -1.70 -0.83 -8.52
N LEU A 151 -0.63 -0.38 -7.86
CA LEU A 151 -0.24 1.04 -7.83
C LEU A 151 0.14 1.57 -9.22
N LYS A 152 0.82 0.77 -10.05
CA LYS A 152 1.10 1.12 -11.44
C LYS A 152 -0.18 1.24 -12.28
N ALA A 153 -1.13 0.31 -12.09
CA ALA A 153 -2.41 0.37 -12.77
C ALA A 153 -3.20 1.63 -12.36
N LEU A 154 -3.16 2.00 -11.07
CA LEU A 154 -3.75 3.23 -10.56
C LEU A 154 -3.07 4.48 -11.13
N ASP A 155 -1.74 4.51 -11.24
CA ASP A 155 -1.02 5.65 -11.84
C ASP A 155 -1.42 5.89 -13.31
N ALA A 156 -1.78 4.82 -14.02
CA ALA A 156 -2.29 4.88 -15.39
C ALA A 156 -3.80 5.17 -15.49
N ALA A 157 -4.54 5.14 -14.38
CA ALA A 157 -5.99 5.26 -14.37
C ALA A 157 -6.46 6.72 -14.41
N ALA A 158 -7.23 7.10 -15.43
CA ALA A 158 -7.73 8.47 -15.60
C ALA A 158 -8.77 8.91 -14.56
N TRP A 159 -9.33 7.99 -13.78
CA TRP A 159 -10.36 8.25 -12.78
C TRP A 159 -9.80 8.53 -11.38
N CYS A 160 -8.50 8.38 -11.16
CA CYS A 160 -7.86 8.74 -9.89
C CYS A 160 -6.71 9.72 -10.08
N ARG A 161 -6.28 10.31 -8.97
CA ARG A 161 -5.08 11.14 -8.90
C ARG A 161 -4.21 10.65 -7.75
N LEU A 162 -3.04 10.12 -8.08
CA LEU A 162 -2.03 9.80 -7.09
C LEU A 162 -1.31 11.08 -6.63
N ALA A 163 -0.72 11.03 -5.44
CA ALA A 163 -0.07 12.16 -4.79
C ALA A 163 1.15 12.68 -5.58
N GLU A 164 1.75 11.82 -6.41
CA GLU A 164 2.81 12.15 -7.35
C GLU A 164 2.53 11.52 -8.71
N GLN A 165 2.83 12.25 -9.78
CA GLN A 165 2.79 11.76 -11.16
C GLN A 165 3.98 12.33 -11.97
N PRO A 166 4.82 11.48 -12.60
CA PRO A 166 4.78 10.01 -12.54
C PRO A 166 5.10 9.50 -11.12
N LEU A 167 4.53 8.35 -10.76
CA LEU A 167 4.75 7.77 -9.44
C LEU A 167 6.17 7.21 -9.29
N ASP A 168 6.95 7.72 -8.34
CA ASP A 168 8.16 7.05 -7.87
C ASP A 168 7.76 5.89 -6.95
N LEU A 169 7.55 4.73 -7.56
CA LEU A 169 7.03 3.55 -6.86
C LEU A 169 7.99 3.05 -5.78
N ASP A 170 9.30 3.02 -6.04
CA ASP A 170 10.25 2.52 -5.04
C ASP A 170 10.33 3.46 -3.84
N ALA A 171 10.36 4.78 -4.06
CA ALA A 171 10.32 5.75 -2.95
C ALA A 171 9.03 5.64 -2.13
N LEU A 172 7.88 5.40 -2.78
CA LEU A 172 6.60 5.19 -2.10
C LEU A 172 6.63 3.91 -1.26
N MET A 173 7.10 2.81 -1.82
CA MET A 173 7.17 1.53 -1.09
C MET A 173 8.12 1.65 0.10
N GLU A 174 9.27 2.31 -0.05
CA GLU A 174 10.19 2.57 1.07
C GLU A 174 9.58 3.47 2.15
N PHE A 175 8.81 4.48 1.75
CA PHE A 175 8.08 5.35 2.68
C PHE A 175 7.05 4.54 3.48
N ALA A 176 6.25 3.71 2.82
CA ALA A 176 5.28 2.85 3.48
C ALA A 176 5.95 1.83 4.41
N LEU A 177 7.03 1.19 3.97
CA LEU A 177 7.77 0.25 4.82
C LEU A 177 8.29 0.92 6.11
N ARG A 178 8.91 2.10 6.00
CA ARG A 178 9.38 2.87 7.16
C ARG A 178 8.23 3.28 8.09
N HIS A 179 7.08 3.61 7.52
CA HIS A 179 5.89 3.90 8.32
C HIS A 179 5.44 2.67 9.12
N GLY A 180 5.37 1.50 8.49
CA GLY A 180 5.10 0.22 9.16
C GLY A 180 6.10 -0.10 10.28
N ASP A 181 7.40 0.09 10.02
CA ASP A 181 8.48 -0.12 11.01
C ASP A 181 8.35 0.84 12.20
N THR A 182 7.95 2.08 11.96
CA THR A 182 7.75 3.08 13.03
C THR A 182 6.51 2.73 13.85
N ARG A 183 5.42 2.38 13.18
CA ARG A 183 4.14 2.01 13.81
C ARG A 183 4.26 0.80 14.71
N ILE A 184 4.99 -0.23 14.29
CA ILE A 184 5.14 -1.44 15.11
C ILE A 184 5.94 -1.17 16.39
N GLY A 185 6.86 -0.19 16.37
CA GLY A 185 7.60 0.26 17.54
C GLY A 185 6.81 1.15 18.49
N ASP A 186 5.85 1.92 17.96
CA ASP A 186 4.98 2.80 18.74
C ASP A 186 3.59 2.95 18.10
N LEU A 187 2.67 2.10 18.55
CA LEU A 187 1.27 2.08 18.09
C LEU A 187 0.42 3.22 18.67
N VAL A 188 0.91 3.91 19.71
CA VAL A 188 0.11 4.89 20.47
C VAL A 188 0.33 6.30 19.92
N THR A 189 1.59 6.68 19.68
CA THR A 189 1.92 8.06 19.30
C THR A 189 2.11 8.22 17.79
N THR A 190 2.50 7.16 17.08
CA THR A 190 2.66 7.22 15.63
C THR A 190 1.28 7.20 14.97
N PRO A 191 0.94 8.16 14.09
CA PRO A 191 -0.38 8.24 13.45
C PRO A 191 -0.75 6.97 12.67
N ASP A 192 -2.01 6.55 12.72
CA ASP A 192 -2.51 5.38 11.96
C ASP A 192 -2.39 5.55 10.45
N VAL A 193 -2.61 6.78 9.96
CA VAL A 193 -2.56 7.13 8.54
C VAL A 193 -1.65 8.33 8.33
N VAL A 194 -0.71 8.21 7.39
CA VAL A 194 0.17 9.30 6.96
C VAL A 194 -0.01 9.59 5.47
N ASP A 195 0.18 10.83 5.06
CA ASP A 195 0.15 11.22 3.65
C ASP A 195 1.51 10.97 2.99
N TYR A 196 1.51 10.26 1.86
CA TYR A 196 2.65 10.28 0.95
C TYR A 196 2.63 11.60 0.19
N ALA A 197 3.53 12.50 0.55
CA ALA A 197 3.80 13.71 -0.20
C ALA A 197 5.29 13.77 -0.47
N ARG A 198 5.69 14.10 -1.72
CA ARG A 198 7.08 14.38 -2.02
C ARG A 198 7.59 15.39 -1.01
N GLY A 199 8.61 15.00 -0.27
CA GLY A 199 9.23 15.88 0.69
C GLY A 199 9.62 17.20 0.02
N GLU A 200 9.37 18.29 0.75
CA GLU A 200 10.13 19.54 0.71
C GLU A 200 11.64 19.34 1.00
N ASN A 201 12.16 18.11 0.92
CA ASN A 201 13.54 17.70 1.11
C ASN A 201 14.52 18.20 0.04
N LYS A 202 14.07 19.01 -0.94
CA LYS A 202 14.99 19.83 -1.76
C LYS A 202 15.34 21.18 -1.11
N ARG A 203 14.61 21.66 -0.10
CA ARG A 203 14.95 22.92 0.60
C ARG A 203 16.05 22.76 1.66
N GLY A 204 16.20 21.58 2.26
CA GLY A 204 17.29 21.30 3.21
C GLY A 204 18.69 21.32 2.58
N GLY A 205 18.81 20.90 1.31
CA GLY A 205 20.08 20.95 0.56
C GLY A 205 20.50 22.37 0.17
N ALA A 206 19.54 23.24 -0.18
CA ALA A 206 19.82 24.63 -0.53
C ALA A 206 20.21 25.48 0.70
N VAL A 207 19.56 25.26 1.85
CA VAL A 207 19.92 25.95 3.10
C VAL A 207 21.25 25.44 3.65
N GLY A 208 21.52 24.13 3.58
CA GLY A 208 22.83 23.56 3.94
C GLY A 208 23.97 24.07 3.05
N ALA A 209 23.74 24.22 1.74
CA ALA A 209 24.70 24.78 0.79
C ALA A 209 24.96 26.27 1.04
N LEU A 210 23.92 27.07 1.38
CA LEU A 210 24.08 28.49 1.70
C LEU A 210 24.85 28.70 3.01
N VAL A 211 24.55 27.91 4.05
CA VAL A 211 25.23 28.00 5.36
C VAL A 211 26.70 27.56 5.23
N GLY A 212 27.00 26.56 4.40
CA GLY A 212 28.37 26.15 4.08
C GLY A 212 29.16 27.16 3.23
N TYR A 213 28.48 28.01 2.44
CA TYR A 213 29.11 29.07 1.66
C TYR A 213 29.43 30.30 2.54
N VAL A 214 28.51 30.70 3.42
CA VAL A 214 28.72 31.85 4.32
C VAL A 214 29.79 31.57 5.39
N LYS A 215 29.92 30.34 5.89
CA LYS A 215 31.02 29.97 6.80
C LYS A 215 32.39 30.01 6.13
N ARG A 216 32.50 29.69 4.83
CA ARG A 216 33.77 29.77 4.09
C ARG A 216 34.24 31.20 3.83
N LEU A 217 33.31 32.15 3.67
CA LEU A 217 33.65 33.56 3.48
C LEU A 217 34.04 34.30 4.77
N ARG A 218 33.72 33.75 5.95
CA ARG A 218 34.04 34.36 7.26
C ARG A 218 35.28 33.77 7.96
N GLY A 219 35.90 32.74 7.38
CA GLY A 219 37.13 32.11 7.90
C GLY A 219 38.40 32.48 7.14
N SER A 220 38.36 33.51 6.29
CA SER A 220 39.51 34.00 5.52
C SER A 220 39.70 35.50 5.78
N SER A 221 40.12 35.83 7.00
CA SER A 221 40.80 37.09 7.36
C SER A 221 41.61 36.85 8.61
#